data_AF-A0A8H4QF47-F1
#
_entry.id   AF-A0A8H4QF47-F1
#
_cell.length_a   1.000
_cell.length_b   1.000
_cell.length_c   1.000
_cell.angle_alpha   90.00
_cell.angle_beta   90.00
_cell.angle_gamma   90.00
#
_symmetry.space_group_name_H-M   'P 1'
#
loop_
_entity.id
_entity.type
_entity.pdbx_description
1 polymer ?
#
loop_
_entity_poly.entity_id
_entity_poly.type
_entity_poly.pdbx_seq_one_letter_code
_entity_poly.pdbx_strand_id
1 'polypeptide(L)'
;MQNAPRVPSVLANVGQACYNCFKERSPGVKLMRCSGCSRVHYCGSQCQKANWPKHKPLCKAFKAVETTQGTHMLAPFLFLDDDEHTLVVKDIPKLNQAIERVSSVLIDGLTTELKRPFITAEKNLIGWEPRCLAWKIKCTGKRR
;
A
#
# COMPACT_ATOMS: atom_id res chain seq x y z
N MET A 1 12.02 14.31 28.41
CA MET A 1 11.22 14.44 27.18
C MET A 1 11.22 13.09 26.49
N GLN A 2 10.12 12.33 26.57
CA GLN A 2 10.07 11.00 25.97
C GLN A 2 9.97 11.16 24.44
N ASN A 3 10.95 10.62 23.71
CA ASN A 3 10.99 10.67 22.24
C ASN A 3 9.72 10.03 21.67
N ALA A 4 8.83 10.84 21.11
CA ALA A 4 7.67 10.35 20.39
C ALA A 4 8.14 9.38 19.28
N PRO A 5 7.41 8.27 19.05
CA PRO A 5 7.82 7.30 18.03
C PRO A 5 7.86 7.99 16.66
N ARG A 6 9.00 7.88 15.97
CA ARG A 6 9.15 8.38 14.60
C ARG A 6 8.07 7.76 13.70
N VAL A 7 7.23 8.60 13.12
CA VAL A 7 6.19 8.20 12.17
C VAL A 7 6.75 8.29 10.74
N PRO A 8 6.47 7.30 9.88
CA PRO A 8 6.84 7.38 8.47
C PRO A 8 6.26 8.61 7.76
N SER A 9 7.10 9.26 6.94
CA SER A 9 6.67 10.38 6.10
C SER A 9 5.65 9.92 5.06
N VAL A 10 4.87 10.87 4.52
CA VAL A 10 3.93 10.59 3.42
C VAL A 10 4.67 9.93 2.25
N LEU A 11 5.86 10.43 1.90
CA LEU A 11 6.72 9.85 0.86
C LEU A 11 7.10 8.39 1.14
N ALA A 12 7.34 8.02 2.39
CA ALA A 12 7.60 6.64 2.75
C ALA A 12 6.36 5.74 2.58
N ASN A 13 5.16 6.25 2.94
CA ASN A 13 3.90 5.52 2.79
C ASN A 13 3.53 5.29 1.32
N VAL A 14 3.86 6.22 0.42
CA VAL A 14 3.65 6.07 -1.04
C VAL A 14 4.84 5.42 -1.79
N GLY A 15 5.85 4.94 -1.06
CA GLY A 15 6.99 4.22 -1.64
C GLY A 15 8.05 5.08 -2.35
N GLN A 16 8.03 6.40 -2.16
CA GLN A 16 9.04 7.33 -2.67
C GLN A 16 10.20 7.58 -1.70
N ALA A 17 10.13 7.04 -0.48
CA ALA A 17 11.21 7.08 0.50
C ALA A 17 11.37 5.74 1.22
N CYS A 18 12.54 5.53 1.83
CA CYS A 18 12.78 4.38 2.70
C CYS A 18 11.86 4.42 3.92
N TYR A 19 11.15 3.34 4.20
CA TYR A 19 10.19 3.25 5.29
C TYR A 19 10.82 3.25 6.69
N ASN A 20 12.13 3.04 6.79
CA ASN A 20 12.85 3.07 8.06
C ASN A 20 13.60 4.39 8.30
N CYS A 21 14.39 4.84 7.32
CA CYS A 21 15.28 5.99 7.47
C CYS A 21 14.81 7.25 6.73
N PHE A 22 13.68 7.16 6.02
CA PHE A 22 13.03 8.25 5.28
C PHE A 22 13.87 8.91 4.18
N LYS A 23 15.04 8.34 3.84
CA LYS A 23 15.79 8.75 2.65
C LYS A 23 14.93 8.57 1.41
N GLU A 24 14.71 9.67 0.72
CA GLU A 24 13.96 9.73 -0.52
C GLU A 24 14.70 9.01 -1.65
N ARG A 25 13.94 8.62 -2.66
CA ARG A 25 14.48 8.09 -3.90
C ARG A 25 15.29 9.18 -4.61
N SER A 26 16.52 8.86 -4.95
CA SER A 26 17.40 9.73 -5.75
C SER A 26 18.26 8.87 -6.67
N PRO A 27 18.99 9.44 -7.64
CA PRO A 27 19.88 8.68 -8.51
C PRO A 27 20.88 7.78 -7.75
N GLY A 28 21.31 8.19 -6.56
CA GLY A 28 22.20 7.43 -5.68
C GLY A 28 21.49 6.53 -4.64
N VAL A 29 20.16 6.61 -4.52
CA VAL A 29 19.38 5.85 -3.53
C VAL A 29 18.30 5.03 -4.23
N LYS A 30 18.63 3.76 -4.49
CA LYS A 30 17.67 2.79 -5.01
C LYS A 30 16.79 2.25 -3.88
N LEU A 31 15.49 2.34 -4.08
CA LEU A 31 14.50 1.76 -3.19
C LEU A 31 14.08 0.37 -3.67
N MET A 32 14.06 -0.59 -2.74
CA MET A 32 13.68 -1.98 -2.94
C MET A 32 12.38 -2.25 -2.20
N ARG A 33 11.37 -2.76 -2.91
CA ARG A 33 10.09 -3.15 -2.30
C ARG A 33 10.27 -4.33 -1.35
N CYS A 34 9.50 -4.36 -0.27
CA CYS A 34 9.38 -5.54 0.57
C CYS A 34 8.82 -6.71 -0.26
N SER A 35 9.56 -7.81 -0.37
CA SER A 35 9.12 -8.99 -1.16
C SER A 35 7.92 -9.73 -0.55
N GLY A 36 7.62 -9.51 0.72
CA GLY A 36 6.52 -10.18 1.42
C GLY A 36 5.15 -9.57 1.13
N CYS A 37 5.02 -8.25 1.27
CA CYS A 37 3.75 -7.54 1.13
C CYS A 37 3.72 -6.55 -0.04
N SER A 38 4.85 -6.22 -0.65
CA SER A 38 4.96 -5.20 -1.70
C SER A 38 4.40 -3.80 -1.35
N ARG A 39 4.21 -3.50 -0.06
CA ARG A 39 3.59 -2.24 0.42
C ARG A 39 4.61 -1.13 0.73
N VAL A 40 5.75 -1.50 1.30
CA VAL A 40 6.77 -0.56 1.77
C VAL A 40 8.08 -0.75 1.02
N HIS A 41 8.89 0.30 0.98
CA HIS A 41 10.17 0.32 0.29
C HIS A 41 11.32 0.61 1.25
N TYR A 42 12.49 0.04 0.96
CA TYR A 42 13.70 0.23 1.76
C TYR A 42 14.89 0.54 0.86
N CYS A 43 15.80 1.40 1.32
CA CYS A 43 17.04 1.68 0.58
C CYS A 43 18.07 0.51 0.64
N GLY A 44 17.81 -0.53 1.45
CA GLY A 44 18.68 -1.69 1.59
C GLY A 44 18.23 -2.65 2.69
N SER A 45 18.89 -3.81 2.75
CA SER A 45 18.57 -4.89 3.70
C SER A 45 18.75 -4.48 5.17
N GLN A 46 19.68 -3.57 5.46
CA GLN A 46 19.89 -3.04 6.81
C GLN A 46 18.64 -2.32 7.34
N CYS A 47 18.06 -1.42 6.53
CA CYS A 47 16.84 -0.70 6.90
C CYS A 47 15.63 -1.62 6.99
N GLN A 48 15.54 -2.64 6.13
CA GLN A 48 14.49 -3.65 6.22
C GLN A 48 14.58 -4.45 7.52
N LYS A 49 15.79 -4.93 7.88
CA LYS A 49 16.02 -5.70 9.12
C LYS A 49 15.75 -4.86 10.37
N ALA A 50 16.18 -3.59 10.37
CA ALA A 50 15.94 -2.68 11.48
C ALA A 50 14.44 -2.42 11.72
N ASN A 51 13.66 -2.28 10.65
CA ASN A 51 12.21 -2.07 10.76
C ASN A 51 11.40 -3.37 10.92
N TRP A 52 12.03 -4.54 10.72
CA TRP A 52 11.33 -5.82 10.69
C TRP A 52 10.49 -6.13 11.94
N PRO A 53 10.94 -5.86 13.18
CA PRO A 53 10.12 -6.12 14.37
C PRO A 53 8.77 -5.38 14.34
N LYS A 54 8.76 -4.16 13.79
CA LYS A 54 7.55 -3.34 13.66
C LYS A 54 6.72 -3.73 12.44
N HIS A 55 7.38 -4.04 11.32
CA HIS A 55 6.70 -4.32 10.05
C HIS A 55 6.17 -5.75 9.92
N LYS A 56 6.80 -6.73 10.55
CA LYS A 56 6.50 -8.17 10.39
C LYS A 56 5.02 -8.52 10.58
N PRO A 57 4.32 -8.03 11.62
CA PRO A 57 2.90 -8.37 11.83
C PRO A 57 2.05 -7.92 10.64
N LEU A 58 2.15 -6.63 10.27
CA LEU A 58 1.39 -6.07 9.16
C LEU A 58 1.80 -6.67 7.81
N CYS A 59 3.08 -6.99 7.61
CA CYS A 59 3.56 -7.65 6.40
C CYS A 59 2.90 -9.01 6.20
N LYS A 60 2.74 -9.79 7.27
CA LYS A 60 2.07 -11.10 7.21
C LYS A 60 0.57 -10.95 6.96
N ALA A 61 -0.08 -10.02 7.65
CA ALA A 61 -1.50 -9.73 7.47
C ALA A 61 -1.81 -9.36 6.02
N PHE A 62 -1.05 -8.44 5.41
CA PHE A 62 -1.23 -8.09 4.00
C PHE A 62 -1.09 -9.30 3.07
N LYS A 63 -0.08 -10.15 3.29
CA LYS A 63 0.13 -11.34 2.46
C LYS A 63 -1.03 -12.34 2.58
N ALA A 64 -1.57 -12.52 3.79
CA ALA A 64 -2.71 -13.40 4.04
C ALA A 64 -3.99 -12.87 3.37
N VAL A 65 -4.28 -11.58 3.54
CA VAL A 65 -5.44 -10.93 2.93
C VAL A 65 -5.36 -10.96 1.40
N GLU A 66 -4.20 -10.66 0.82
CA GLU A 66 -4.01 -10.71 -0.65
C GLU A 66 -4.25 -12.12 -1.21
N THR A 67 -3.83 -13.15 -0.49
CA THR A 67 -4.03 -14.56 -0.89
C THR A 67 -5.50 -14.99 -0.78
N THR A 68 -6.22 -14.51 0.24
CA THR A 68 -7.56 -15.01 0.58
C THR A 68 -8.67 -14.19 -0.08
N GLN A 69 -8.47 -12.88 -0.21
CA GLN A 69 -9.49 -11.90 -0.59
C GLN A 69 -9.13 -11.12 -1.86
N GLY A 70 -8.04 -11.47 -2.56
CA GLY A 70 -7.58 -10.75 -3.75
C GLY A 70 -8.67 -10.54 -4.81
N THR A 71 -9.50 -11.56 -5.06
CA THR A 71 -10.63 -11.46 -6.00
C THR A 71 -11.73 -10.52 -5.50
N HIS A 72 -12.02 -10.51 -4.19
CA HIS A 72 -13.00 -9.61 -3.58
C HIS A 72 -12.57 -8.14 -3.64
N MET A 73 -11.26 -7.86 -3.71
CA MET A 73 -10.75 -6.50 -3.87
C MET A 73 -10.87 -5.97 -5.31
N LEU A 74 -10.80 -6.85 -6.32
CA LEU A 74 -10.85 -6.44 -7.73
C LEU A 74 -12.26 -6.48 -8.30
N ALA A 75 -13.11 -7.40 -7.83
CA ALA A 75 -14.47 -7.58 -8.36
C ALA A 75 -15.33 -6.31 -8.38
N PRO A 76 -15.29 -5.41 -7.37
CA PRO A 76 -16.06 -4.16 -7.41
C PRO A 76 -15.69 -3.21 -8.55
N PHE A 77 -14.46 -3.31 -9.08
CA PHE A 77 -13.97 -2.46 -10.16
C PHE A 77 -14.24 -3.05 -11.56
N LEU A 78 -14.48 -4.36 -11.68
CA LEU A 78 -14.71 -5.03 -12.98
C LEU A 78 -15.96 -4.55 -13.71
N PHE A 79 -16.92 -3.98 -12.98
CA PHE A 79 -18.19 -3.50 -13.51
C PHE A 79 -18.28 -1.97 -13.53
N LEU A 80 -17.14 -1.29 -13.40
CA LEU A 80 -17.07 0.16 -13.59
C LEU A 80 -16.84 0.43 -15.07
N ASP A 81 -17.83 1.06 -15.69
CA ASP A 81 -17.73 1.51 -17.07
C ASP A 81 -16.75 2.69 -17.11
N ASP A 82 -15.67 2.53 -17.88
CA ASP A 82 -14.76 3.61 -18.23
C ASP A 82 -15.05 4.15 -19.62
N ASP A 83 -14.72 5.42 -19.82
CA ASP A 83 -14.75 6.00 -21.15
C ASP A 83 -13.62 5.41 -22.00
N GLU A 84 -13.96 4.74 -23.11
CA GLU A 84 -13.00 4.02 -23.95
C GLU A 84 -11.81 4.87 -24.43
N HIS A 85 -12.02 6.18 -24.61
CA HIS A 85 -10.99 7.09 -25.13
C HIS A 85 -10.06 7.61 -24.04
N THR A 86 -10.58 7.84 -22.83
CA THR A 86 -9.84 8.46 -21.73
C THR A 86 -9.43 7.48 -20.63
N LEU A 87 -10.06 6.29 -20.59
CA LEU A 87 -9.97 5.29 -19.53
C LEU A 87 -10.31 5.89 -18.15
N VAL A 88 -11.23 6.86 -18.14
CA VAL A 88 -11.69 7.55 -16.94
C VAL A 88 -13.09 7.05 -16.60
N VAL A 89 -13.26 6.61 -15.35
CA VAL A 89 -14.59 6.28 -14.80
C VAL A 89 -15.37 7.58 -14.62
N LYS A 90 -16.50 7.71 -15.31
CA LYS A 90 -17.37 8.91 -15.25
C LYS A 90 -18.43 8.83 -14.14
N ASP A 91 -18.84 7.63 -13.74
CA ASP A 91 -19.77 7.41 -12.63
C ASP A 91 -19.03 7.46 -11.29
N ILE A 92 -18.83 8.69 -10.79
CA ILE A 92 -18.16 8.96 -9.52
C ILE A 92 -18.88 8.29 -8.34
N PRO A 93 -20.23 8.32 -8.21
CA PRO A 93 -20.93 7.61 -7.15
C PRO A 93 -20.63 6.10 -7.11
N LYS A 94 -20.69 5.43 -8.26
CA LYS A 94 -20.40 3.99 -8.37
C LYS A 94 -18.93 3.68 -8.08
N LEU A 95 -18.00 4.54 -8.53
CA LEU A 95 -16.58 4.45 -8.17
C LEU A 95 -16.35 4.57 -6.66
N ASN A 96 -16.97 5.56 -6.01
CA ASN A 96 -16.85 5.75 -4.57
C ASN A 96 -17.38 4.54 -3.81
N GLN A 97 -18.53 4.00 -4.19
CA GLN A 97 -19.08 2.78 -3.59
C GLN A 97 -18.13 1.57 -3.76
N ALA A 98 -17.51 1.42 -4.93
CA ALA A 98 -16.53 0.36 -5.15
C ALA A 98 -15.31 0.52 -4.24
N ILE A 99 -14.76 1.74 -4.13
CA ILE A 99 -13.63 2.06 -3.26
C ILE A 99 -13.96 1.79 -1.79
N GLU A 100 -15.14 2.19 -1.32
CA GLU A 100 -15.60 1.95 0.05
C GLU A 100 -15.68 0.46 0.38
N ARG A 101 -16.26 -0.34 -0.52
CA ARG A 101 -16.35 -1.80 -0.36
C ARG A 101 -14.97 -2.44 -0.25
N VAL A 102 -14.05 -2.06 -1.13
CA VAL A 102 -12.69 -2.60 -1.13
C VAL A 102 -11.93 -2.19 0.12
N SER A 103 -12.10 -0.94 0.54
CA SER A 103 -11.52 -0.42 1.78
C SER A 103 -12.03 -1.20 3.00
N SER A 104 -13.33 -1.48 3.09
CA SER A 104 -13.91 -2.30 4.16
C SER A 104 -13.32 -3.70 4.17
N VAL A 105 -13.35 -4.41 3.04
CA VAL A 105 -12.80 -5.78 2.92
C VAL A 105 -11.35 -5.84 3.38
N LEU A 106 -10.52 -4.90 2.93
CA LEU A 106 -9.13 -4.82 3.35
C LEU A 106 -9.00 -4.55 4.86
N ILE A 107 -9.70 -3.55 5.38
CA ILE A 107 -9.62 -3.16 6.80
C ILE A 107 -10.08 -4.31 7.70
N ASP A 108 -11.17 -4.97 7.36
CA ASP A 108 -11.73 -6.09 8.11
C ASP A 108 -10.79 -7.30 8.06
N GLY A 109 -10.24 -7.61 6.88
CA GLY A 109 -9.23 -8.65 6.71
C GLY A 109 -7.98 -8.38 7.54
N LEU A 110 -7.42 -7.17 7.48
CA LEU A 110 -6.24 -6.80 8.25
C LEU A 110 -6.49 -6.80 9.75
N THR A 111 -7.67 -6.35 10.20
CA THR A 111 -8.06 -6.37 11.61
C THR A 111 -8.17 -7.81 12.12
N THR A 112 -8.76 -8.69 11.32
CA THR A 112 -8.89 -10.13 11.63
C THR A 112 -7.52 -10.80 11.75
N GLU A 113 -6.60 -10.51 10.83
CA GLU A 113 -5.26 -11.09 10.82
C GLU A 113 -4.38 -10.56 11.97
N LEU A 114 -4.46 -9.26 12.29
CA LEU A 114 -3.65 -8.66 13.35
C LEU A 114 -4.18 -8.94 14.75
N LYS A 115 -5.49 -9.21 14.90
CA LYS A 115 -6.16 -9.45 16.20
C LYS A 115 -5.95 -8.32 17.23
N ARG A 116 -5.71 -7.10 16.75
CA ARG A 116 -5.51 -5.89 17.54
C ARG A 116 -5.83 -4.66 16.71
N PRO A 117 -6.12 -3.50 17.34
CA PRO A 117 -6.24 -2.25 16.60
C PRO A 117 -4.91 -1.86 15.93
N PHE A 118 -5.02 -1.15 14.81
CA PHE A 118 -3.87 -0.59 14.10
C PHE A 118 -3.20 0.50 14.92
N ILE A 119 -1.86 0.52 14.92
CA ILE A 119 -1.10 1.67 15.43
C ILE A 119 -1.09 2.80 14.40
N THR A 120 -0.79 4.03 14.82
CA THR A 120 -0.80 5.22 13.94
C THR A 120 0.00 5.05 12.65
N ALA A 121 1.19 4.45 12.72
CA ALA A 121 2.01 4.20 11.52
C ALA A 121 1.34 3.24 10.53
N GLU A 122 0.60 2.24 11.01
CA GLU A 122 -0.12 1.29 10.17
C GLU A 122 -1.36 1.93 9.56
N LYS A 123 -2.12 2.71 10.35
CA LYS A 123 -3.26 3.50 9.85
C LYS A 123 -2.83 4.41 8.71
N ASN A 124 -1.69 5.09 8.85
CA ASN A 124 -1.14 5.92 7.79
C ASN A 124 -0.84 5.06 6.56
N LEU A 125 -0.13 3.94 6.69
CA LEU A 125 0.18 3.10 5.54
C LEU A 125 -1.07 2.53 4.82
N ILE A 126 -2.13 2.20 5.56
CA ILE A 126 -3.39 1.67 5.00
C ILE A 126 -4.22 2.80 4.37
N GLY A 127 -4.29 3.97 5.01
CA GLY A 127 -5.11 5.10 4.55
C GLY A 127 -4.58 5.78 3.28
N TRP A 128 -3.30 5.61 2.96
CA TRP A 128 -2.68 6.11 1.72
C TRP A 128 -2.73 5.09 0.58
N GLU A 129 -3.79 4.29 0.46
CA GLU A 129 -4.02 3.52 -0.76
C GLU A 129 -4.52 4.41 -1.88
N PRO A 130 -3.60 4.78 -2.79
CA PRO A 130 -3.93 4.51 -4.18
C PRO A 130 -2.70 3.97 -4.90
N ARG A 131 -2.61 2.63 -5.02
CA ARG A 131 -1.65 1.97 -5.92
C ARG A 131 -1.97 2.21 -7.41
N CYS A 132 -2.95 3.07 -7.72
CA CYS A 132 -3.31 3.53 -9.06
C CYS A 132 -3.23 5.07 -9.26
N LEU A 133 -3.13 5.91 -8.21
CA LEU A 133 -3.12 7.39 -8.38
C LEU A 133 -1.72 8.02 -8.24
N ALA A 134 -0.75 7.32 -7.65
CA ALA A 134 0.62 7.84 -7.48
C ALA A 134 1.58 7.54 -8.65
N TRP A 135 1.14 6.82 -9.70
CA TRP A 135 2.02 6.43 -10.81
C TRP A 135 1.20 6.29 -12.12
N LYS A 136 0.84 7.42 -12.75
CA LYS A 136 0.81 7.55 -14.23
C LYS A 136 2.24 7.57 -14.80
N ILE A 137 3.12 6.78 -14.23
CA ILE A 137 4.34 6.38 -14.89
C ILE A 137 4.17 4.86 -15.06
N LYS A 138 4.84 4.28 -16.00
CA LYS A 138 4.57 3.03 -16.71
C LYS A 138 3.86 1.86 -15.97
N CYS A 139 2.55 1.72 -16.18
CA CYS A 139 1.93 0.42 -16.49
C CYS A 139 2.42 -0.02 -17.88
N THR A 140 3.71 -0.33 -18.01
CA THR A 140 4.19 -1.08 -19.18
C THR A 140 4.52 -2.47 -18.68
N GLY A 141 3.62 -3.41 -18.96
CA GLY A 141 3.96 -4.82 -18.95
C GLY A 141 5.26 -4.99 -19.73
N LYS A 142 6.27 -5.61 -19.10
CA LYS A 142 7.38 -6.16 -19.88
C LYS A 142 6.91 -7.49 -20.44
N ARG A 143 6.78 -7.61 -21.76
CA ARG A 143 7.33 -8.70 -22.57
C ARG A 143 6.87 -8.61 -24.04
N ARG A 144 7.89 -8.47 -24.91
CA ARG A 144 7.88 -8.39 -26.39
C ARG A 144 7.28 -7.13 -26.99
#